data_AF-A0A510HGF1-F1
#
_entry.id   AF-A0A510HGF1-F1
#
_cell.length_a   1.000
_cell.length_b   1.000
_cell.length_c   1.000
_cell.angle_alpha   90.00
_cell.angle_beta   90.00
_cell.angle_gamma   90.00
#
_symmetry.space_group_name_H-M   'P 1'
#
loop_
_entity.id
_entity.type
_entity.pdbx_description
1 polymer ?
#
loop_
_entity_poly.entity_id
_entity_poly.type
_entity_poly.pdbx_seq_one_letter_code
_entity_poly.pdbx_strand_id
1 'polypeptide(L)'
;MSEQSVHERQTSRALRGLVLFRERGVDIRPMQDRRWRVPSCSCPRFYAVDLEEESCTCADFQNRCKACKHVFAAVIAASRHGRAVSFMAELRARRAEELAEAVAEPLAEPVTEAAIRQSYDLYLRVCGLYPRDGLLVEAARARHKAALRAFVAGAP
;
A
#
# COMPACT_ATOMS: atom_id res chain seq x y z
N MET A 1 -8.67 -18.01 30.57
CA MET A 1 -8.26 -17.19 29.41
C MET A 1 -9.22 -16.03 29.33
N SER A 2 -8.76 -14.80 29.54
CA SER A 2 -9.62 -13.62 29.73
C SER A 2 -10.21 -13.12 28.40
N GLU A 3 -11.47 -12.67 28.44
CA GLU A 3 -12.28 -12.16 27.32
C GLU A 3 -11.59 -11.02 26.54
N GLN A 4 -10.70 -10.27 27.20
CA GLN A 4 -9.83 -9.26 26.59
C GLN A 4 -8.98 -9.82 25.43
N SER A 5 -8.51 -11.07 25.54
CA SER A 5 -7.64 -11.71 24.54
C SER A 5 -8.36 -12.15 23.26
N VAL A 6 -9.71 -12.17 23.28
CA VAL A 6 -10.55 -12.53 22.13
C VAL A 6 -10.95 -11.26 21.35
N HIS A 7 -11.27 -10.17 22.05
CA HIS A 7 -11.62 -8.89 21.44
C HIS A 7 -10.44 -8.22 20.72
N GLU A 8 -9.21 -8.39 21.25
CA GLU A 8 -7.97 -7.95 20.57
C GLU A 8 -7.66 -8.72 19.27
N ARG A 9 -8.20 -9.93 19.08
CA ARG A 9 -8.00 -10.72 17.86
C ARG A 9 -8.95 -10.31 16.73
N GLN A 10 -10.11 -9.74 17.06
CA GLN A 10 -11.13 -9.33 16.09
C GLN A 10 -11.04 -7.86 15.65
N THR A 11 -10.20 -7.05 16.31
CA THR A 11 -10.02 -5.64 15.92
C THR A 11 -9.13 -5.50 14.69
N SER A 12 -9.52 -4.61 13.76
CA SER A 12 -8.78 -4.36 12.52
C SER A 12 -7.34 -3.90 12.80
N ARG A 13 -6.40 -4.18 11.88
CA ARG A 13 -4.99 -3.77 12.02
C ARG A 13 -4.84 -2.25 12.16
N ALA A 14 -5.71 -1.49 11.51
CA ALA A 14 -5.78 -0.04 11.66
C ALA A 14 -6.16 0.38 13.08
N LEU A 15 -7.21 -0.22 13.67
CA LEU A 15 -7.60 0.04 15.06
C LEU A 15 -6.49 -0.35 16.04
N ARG A 16 -5.85 -1.51 15.83
CA ARG A 16 -4.70 -1.94 16.63
C ARG A 16 -3.50 -0.99 16.50
N GLY A 17 -3.33 -0.36 15.34
CA GLY A 17 -2.31 0.67 15.12
C GLY A 17 -2.62 1.96 15.88
N LEU A 18 -3.89 2.38 15.90
CA LEU A 18 -4.35 3.51 16.71
C LEU A 18 -4.15 3.26 18.21
N VAL A 19 -4.49 2.07 18.70
CA VAL A 19 -4.25 1.68 20.10
C VAL A 19 -2.77 1.72 20.42
N LEU A 20 -1.93 1.10 19.59
CA LEU A 20 -0.47 1.13 19.78
C LEU A 20 0.08 2.57 19.83
N PHE A 21 -0.40 3.45 18.96
CA PHE A 21 -0.01 4.86 18.97
C PHE A 21 -0.47 5.57 20.25
N ARG A 22 -1.68 5.32 20.74
CA ARG A 22 -2.17 5.92 21.99
C ARG A 22 -1.35 5.47 23.20
N GLU A 23 -0.99 4.19 23.26
CA GLU A 23 -0.27 3.61 24.40
C GLU A 23 1.22 3.91 24.38
N ARG A 24 1.86 3.86 23.21
CA ARG A 24 3.33 3.98 23.07
C ARG A 24 3.78 4.98 22.02
N GLY A 25 2.94 5.94 21.65
CA GLY A 25 3.27 6.94 20.63
C GLY A 25 4.52 7.76 20.94
N VAL A 26 4.85 7.93 22.22
CA VAL A 26 6.08 8.59 22.68
C VAL A 26 7.36 7.83 22.31
N ASP A 27 7.28 6.53 22.08
CA ASP A 27 8.42 5.69 21.68
C ASP A 27 8.52 5.55 20.16
N ILE A 28 7.54 6.04 19.42
CA ILE A 28 7.55 6.04 17.95
C ILE A 28 8.36 7.23 17.47
N ARG A 29 9.49 6.96 16.80
CA ARG A 29 10.46 7.99 16.42
C ARG A 29 10.89 7.83 14.96
N PRO A 30 11.12 8.95 14.24
CA PRO A 30 11.78 8.88 12.94
C PRO A 30 13.25 8.44 13.11
N MET A 31 13.76 7.72 12.13
CA MET A 31 15.14 7.28 12.00
C MET A 31 15.84 8.15 10.93
N GLN A 32 17.18 8.08 10.87
CA GLN A 32 17.99 8.90 9.95
C GLN A 32 17.77 8.54 8.47
N ASP A 33 17.31 7.32 8.18
CA ASP A 33 17.10 6.75 6.86
C ASP A 33 15.64 6.84 6.39
N ARG A 34 14.91 7.86 6.85
CA ARG A 34 13.47 8.09 6.57
C ARG A 34 12.52 7.00 7.09
N ARG A 35 13.02 5.95 7.74
CA ARG A 35 12.19 4.94 8.40
C ARG A 35 11.71 5.40 9.76
N TRP A 36 10.75 4.67 10.31
CA TRP A 36 10.18 4.89 11.62
C TRP A 36 10.46 3.71 12.52
N ARG A 37 10.97 4.00 13.72
CA ARG A 37 11.11 3.02 14.79
C ARG A 37 9.78 2.94 15.53
N VAL A 38 9.16 1.76 15.52
CA VAL A 38 7.86 1.51 16.18
C VAL A 38 8.01 0.38 17.19
N PRO A 39 7.57 0.55 18.45
CA PRO A 39 7.69 -0.50 19.46
C PRO A 39 6.74 -1.66 19.17
N SER A 40 7.16 -2.86 19.56
CA SER A 40 6.26 -4.01 19.65
C SER A 40 5.24 -3.81 20.77
N CYS A 41 4.07 -4.43 20.63
CA CYS A 41 3.06 -4.39 21.69
C CYS A 41 3.33 -5.41 22.81
N SER A 42 4.12 -6.46 22.56
CA SER A 42 4.20 -7.65 23.43
C SER A 42 5.63 -7.98 23.88
N CYS A 43 6.64 -7.26 23.40
CA CYS A 43 8.03 -7.50 23.76
C CYS A 43 8.83 -6.21 23.64
N PRO A 44 10.04 -6.11 24.25
CA PRO A 44 10.86 -4.90 24.19
C PRO A 44 11.56 -4.68 22.83
N ARG A 45 11.11 -5.35 21.76
CA ARG A 45 11.64 -5.19 20.40
C ARG A 45 10.98 -4.00 19.69
N PHE A 46 11.71 -3.42 18.74
CA PHE A 46 11.20 -2.41 17.81
C PHE A 46 11.21 -2.96 16.39
N TYR A 47 10.29 -2.45 15.57
CA TYR A 47 10.23 -2.71 14.15
C TYR A 47 10.56 -1.43 13.39
N ALA A 48 11.25 -1.60 12.26
CA ALA A 48 11.47 -0.52 11.32
C ALA A 48 10.29 -0.51 10.35
N VAL A 49 9.66 0.64 10.22
CA VAL A 49 8.56 0.90 9.30
C VAL A 49 9.07 1.84 8.23
N ASP A 50 8.95 1.42 6.98
CA ASP A 50 9.13 2.30 5.84
C ASP A 50 7.75 2.79 5.40
N LEU A 51 7.50 4.10 5.54
CA LEU A 51 6.24 4.66 5.11
C LEU A 51 6.20 4.85 3.58
N GLU A 52 7.34 4.93 2.87
CA GLU A 52 7.40 5.03 1.40
C GLU A 52 6.97 3.69 0.80
N GLU A 53 7.51 2.60 1.32
CA GLU A 53 7.21 1.26 0.82
C GLU A 53 5.99 0.62 1.51
N GLU A 54 5.33 1.35 2.42
CA GLU A 54 4.30 0.83 3.32
C GLU A 54 4.69 -0.49 4.00
N SER A 55 5.98 -0.63 4.31
CA SER A 55 6.59 -1.88 4.74
C SER A 55 6.97 -1.87 6.21
N CYS A 56 7.10 -3.07 6.78
CA CYS A 56 7.50 -3.23 8.17
C CYS A 56 8.31 -4.50 8.36
N THR A 57 9.32 -4.45 9.24
CA THR A 57 10.15 -5.62 9.57
C THR A 57 9.46 -6.63 10.51
N CYS A 58 8.17 -6.46 10.82
CA CYS A 58 7.45 -7.41 11.65
C CYS A 58 6.95 -8.62 10.86
N ALA A 59 6.81 -9.77 11.54
CA ALA A 59 6.34 -11.01 10.94
C ALA A 59 4.93 -10.89 10.32
N ASP A 60 4.03 -10.08 10.90
CA ASP A 60 2.67 -9.87 10.34
C ASP A 60 2.73 -9.23 8.94
N PHE A 61 3.68 -8.32 8.71
CA PHE A 61 3.91 -7.76 7.38
C PHE A 61 4.64 -8.76 6.49
N GLN A 62 5.74 -9.36 6.95
CA GLN A 62 6.52 -10.31 6.14
C GLN A 62 5.69 -11.48 5.62
N ASN A 63 4.71 -11.95 6.39
CA ASN A 63 3.85 -13.06 5.99
C ASN A 63 2.71 -12.66 5.05
N ARG A 64 2.26 -11.40 5.08
CA ARG A 64 1.06 -10.94 4.36
C ARG A 64 1.35 -9.96 3.22
N CYS A 65 2.51 -9.31 3.25
CA CYS A 65 2.87 -8.16 2.43
C CYS A 65 1.75 -7.09 2.37
N LYS A 66 1.10 -6.84 3.52
CA LYS A 66 0.01 -5.85 3.68
C LYS A 66 0.24 -5.04 4.94
N ALA A 67 -0.19 -3.78 4.93
CA ALA A 67 -0.05 -2.86 6.07
C ALA A 67 -0.44 -3.52 7.41
N CYS A 68 0.56 -3.62 8.29
CA CYS A 68 0.38 -4.13 9.64
C CYS A 68 0.05 -2.98 10.60
N LYS A 69 -0.30 -3.30 11.85
CA LYS A 69 -0.60 -2.28 12.87
C LYS A 69 0.54 -1.27 13.11
N HIS A 70 1.79 -1.67 12.91
CA HIS A 70 2.94 -0.77 13.09
C HIS A 70 3.02 0.28 11.98
N VAL A 71 2.66 -0.08 10.73
CA VAL A 71 2.55 0.87 9.62
C VAL A 71 1.51 1.94 9.95
N PHE A 72 0.32 1.52 10.41
CA PHE A 72 -0.72 2.44 10.85
C PHE A 72 -0.28 3.34 12.01
N ALA A 73 0.40 2.79 13.03
CA ALA A 73 0.89 3.58 14.16
C ALA A 73 1.94 4.63 13.73
N ALA A 74 2.84 4.27 12.82
CA ALA A 74 3.84 5.19 12.26
C ALA A 74 3.19 6.29 11.42
N VAL A 75 2.17 5.97 10.60
CA VAL A 75 1.41 6.99 9.84
C VAL A 75 0.79 8.02 10.79
N ILE A 76 0.16 7.57 11.89
CA ILE A 76 -0.45 8.47 12.87
C ILE A 76 0.61 9.35 13.55
N ALA A 77 1.74 8.78 13.94
CA ALA A 77 2.85 9.52 14.54
C ALA A 77 3.41 10.58 13.58
N ALA A 78 3.67 10.17 12.33
CA ALA A 78 4.15 11.05 11.27
C ALA A 78 3.14 12.20 10.99
N SER A 79 1.83 11.94 11.03
CA SER A 79 0.80 12.97 10.85
C SER A 79 0.85 14.02 11.96
N ARG A 80 1.02 13.59 13.22
CA ARG A 80 1.12 14.50 14.36
C ARG A 80 2.41 15.31 14.38
N HIS A 81 3.46 14.80 13.75
CA HIS A 81 4.71 15.55 13.54
C HIS A 81 4.67 16.47 12.31
N GLY A 82 3.51 16.64 11.65
CA GLY A 82 3.37 17.45 10.44
C GLY A 82 4.07 16.85 9.20
N ARG A 83 4.51 15.59 9.27
CA ARG A 83 5.33 14.94 8.24
C ARG A 83 4.59 13.92 7.38
N ALA A 84 3.46 13.35 7.83
CA ALA A 84 2.78 12.31 7.05
C ALA A 84 1.88 12.82 5.93
N VAL A 85 1.29 14.01 6.06
CA VAL A 85 0.30 14.47 5.06
C VAL A 85 1.00 14.86 3.77
N SER A 86 2.15 15.55 3.86
CA SER A 86 3.00 15.84 2.70
C SER A 86 3.59 14.55 2.12
N PHE A 87 4.13 13.68 2.98
CA PHE A 87 4.82 12.47 2.54
C PHE A 87 3.90 11.40 1.93
N MET A 88 2.74 11.11 2.53
CA MET A 88 1.78 10.16 1.93
C MET A 88 1.15 10.73 0.65
N ALA A 89 1.03 12.05 0.54
CA ALA A 89 0.63 12.69 -0.71
C ALA A 89 1.73 12.57 -1.77
N GLU A 90 2.99 12.83 -1.40
CA GLU A 90 4.17 12.72 -2.27
C GLU A 90 4.39 11.28 -2.74
N LEU A 91 4.24 10.29 -1.85
CA LEU A 91 4.30 8.88 -2.22
C LEU A 91 3.15 8.47 -3.14
N ARG A 92 1.92 8.91 -2.86
CA ARG A 92 0.79 8.65 -3.76
C ARG A 92 1.04 9.30 -5.12
N ALA A 93 1.65 10.48 -5.16
CA ALA A 93 2.04 11.15 -6.41
C ALA A 93 3.11 10.33 -7.15
N ARG A 94 4.20 9.94 -6.50
CA ARG A 94 5.26 9.10 -7.10
C ARG A 94 4.71 7.77 -7.64
N ARG A 95 3.90 7.07 -6.85
CA ARG A 95 3.24 5.83 -7.30
C ARG A 95 2.24 6.08 -8.43
N ALA A 96 1.56 7.23 -8.44
CA ALA A 96 0.67 7.60 -9.53
C ALA A 96 1.45 7.87 -10.83
N GLU A 97 2.61 8.52 -10.75
CA GLU A 97 3.53 8.73 -11.88
C GLU A 97 4.04 7.41 -12.44
N GLU A 98 4.61 6.53 -11.60
CA GLU A 98 5.09 5.20 -12.01
C GLU A 98 3.99 4.38 -12.71
N LEU A 99 2.76 4.43 -12.19
CA LEU A 99 1.64 3.75 -12.82
C LEU A 99 1.16 4.44 -14.09
N ALA A 100 1.24 5.78 -14.18
CA ALA A 100 0.90 6.52 -15.38
C ALA A 100 1.85 6.16 -16.53
N GLU A 101 3.16 6.05 -16.26
CA GLU A 101 4.16 5.58 -17.21
C GLU A 101 3.83 4.16 -17.68
N ALA A 102 3.59 3.23 -16.76
CA ALA A 102 3.24 1.85 -17.11
C ALA A 102 1.91 1.74 -17.90
N VAL A 103 0.95 2.64 -17.65
CA VAL A 103 -0.31 2.70 -18.40
C VAL A 103 -0.08 3.23 -19.82
N ALA A 104 0.83 4.19 -19.99
CA ALA A 104 1.18 4.80 -21.27
C ALA A 104 2.04 3.89 -22.16
N GLU A 105 2.86 3.00 -21.57
CA GLU A 105 3.73 2.06 -22.27
C GLU A 105 2.97 1.26 -23.35
N PRO A 106 3.35 1.21 -24.62
CA PRO A 106 2.59 0.49 -25.64
C PRO A 106 2.35 -1.00 -25.31
N LEU A 107 1.24 -1.57 -25.80
CA LEU A 107 1.04 -3.02 -25.72
C LEU A 107 1.94 -3.70 -26.75
N ALA A 108 2.70 -4.71 -26.35
CA ALA A 108 3.50 -5.51 -27.26
C ALA A 108 2.59 -6.32 -28.21
N GLU A 109 2.95 -6.36 -29.50
CA GLU A 109 2.29 -7.17 -30.52
C GLU A 109 3.09 -8.43 -30.86
N PRO A 110 2.43 -9.59 -31.08
CA PRO A 110 1.00 -9.82 -30.92
C PRO A 110 0.59 -9.79 -29.44
N VAL A 111 -0.61 -9.27 -29.16
CA VAL A 111 -1.13 -9.26 -27.79
C VAL A 111 -1.39 -10.70 -27.36
N THR A 112 -0.83 -11.10 -26.23
CA THR A 112 -0.97 -12.44 -25.65
C THR A 112 -1.93 -12.44 -24.46
N GLU A 113 -2.39 -13.61 -24.03
CA GLU A 113 -3.17 -13.74 -22.80
C GLU A 113 -2.40 -13.20 -21.57
N ALA A 114 -1.09 -13.42 -21.53
CA ALA A 114 -0.23 -12.87 -20.48
C ALA A 114 -0.24 -11.33 -20.47
N ALA A 115 -0.21 -10.69 -21.65
CA ALA A 115 -0.31 -9.24 -21.76
C ALA A 115 -1.68 -8.71 -21.28
N ILE A 116 -2.77 -9.45 -21.53
CA ILE A 116 -4.11 -9.10 -20.99
C ILE A 116 -4.10 -9.14 -19.47
N ARG A 117 -3.56 -10.21 -18.87
CA ARG A 117 -3.47 -10.36 -17.40
C ARG A 117 -2.64 -9.23 -16.79
N GLN A 118 -1.47 -8.94 -17.35
CA GLN A 118 -0.64 -7.82 -16.91
C GLN A 118 -1.38 -6.47 -17.00
N SER A 119 -2.12 -6.24 -18.09
CA SER A 119 -2.92 -5.03 -18.23
C SER A 119 -4.06 -4.95 -17.21
N TYR A 120 -4.67 -6.06 -16.82
CA TYR A 120 -5.71 -6.09 -15.79
C TYR A 120 -5.13 -5.84 -14.39
N ASP A 121 -4.00 -6.47 -14.06
CA ASP A 121 -3.29 -6.25 -12.80
C ASP A 121 -2.87 -4.79 -12.65
N LEU A 122 -2.40 -4.17 -13.73
CA LEU A 122 -2.09 -2.74 -13.78
C LEU A 122 -3.33 -1.88 -13.47
N TYR A 123 -4.48 -2.19 -14.09
CA TYR A 123 -5.74 -1.51 -13.78
C TYR A 123 -6.13 -1.64 -12.30
N LEU A 124 -6.02 -2.83 -11.71
CA LEU A 124 -6.31 -3.04 -10.29
C LEU A 124 -5.37 -2.27 -9.37
N ARG A 125 -4.08 -2.18 -9.70
CA ARG A 125 -3.09 -1.37 -8.97
C ARG A 125 -3.47 0.11 -8.98
N VAL A 126 -3.89 0.64 -10.13
CA VAL A 126 -4.38 2.02 -10.26
C VAL A 126 -5.64 2.25 -9.42
N CYS A 127 -6.61 1.34 -9.45
CA CYS A 127 -7.80 1.41 -8.59
C CYS A 127 -7.48 1.36 -7.09
N GLY A 128 -6.34 0.75 -6.72
CA GLY A 128 -5.84 0.75 -5.34
C GLY A 128 -5.36 2.12 -4.85
N LEU A 129 -4.92 2.99 -5.75
CA LEU A 129 -4.46 4.36 -5.44
C LEU A 129 -5.59 5.39 -5.48
N TYR A 130 -6.49 5.28 -6.46
CA TYR A 130 -7.63 6.18 -6.62
C TYR A 130 -8.92 5.37 -6.58
N PRO A 131 -9.78 5.53 -5.55
CA PRO A 131 -11.06 4.86 -5.52
C PRO A 131 -11.98 5.47 -6.60
N ARG A 132 -12.00 4.79 -7.74
CA ARG A 132 -13.04 4.73 -8.78
C ARG A 132 -13.12 5.84 -9.83
N ASP A 133 -12.79 7.09 -9.56
CA ASP A 133 -13.02 8.18 -10.54
C ASP A 133 -11.81 9.13 -10.72
N GLY A 134 -10.82 8.70 -11.51
CA GLY A 134 -9.66 9.50 -11.86
C GLY A 134 -9.17 9.26 -13.28
N LEU A 135 -8.54 10.26 -13.90
CA LEU A 135 -8.03 10.17 -15.27
C LEU A 135 -7.11 8.96 -15.48
N LEU A 136 -6.29 8.62 -14.48
CA LEU A 136 -5.41 7.45 -14.52
C LEU A 136 -6.19 6.13 -14.50
N VAL A 137 -7.29 6.05 -13.73
CA VAL A 137 -8.18 4.88 -13.70
C VAL A 137 -8.82 4.67 -15.07
N GLU A 138 -9.30 5.74 -15.69
CA GLU A 138 -9.89 5.68 -17.02
C GLU A 138 -8.89 5.34 -18.11
N ALA A 139 -7.67 5.87 -18.04
CA ALA A 139 -6.58 5.50 -18.95
C ALA A 139 -6.21 4.00 -18.81
N ALA A 140 -6.07 3.50 -17.58
CA ALA A 140 -5.79 2.08 -17.33
C ALA A 140 -6.94 1.18 -17.81
N ARG A 141 -8.19 1.60 -17.61
CA ARG A 141 -9.38 0.90 -18.13
C ARG A 141 -9.39 0.87 -19.65
N ALA A 142 -9.11 2.00 -20.30
CA ALA A 142 -9.06 2.12 -21.76
C ALA A 142 -7.97 1.22 -22.36
N ARG A 143 -6.77 1.22 -21.76
CA ARG A 143 -5.68 0.31 -22.09
C ARG A 143 -6.11 -1.15 -22.04
N HIS A 144 -6.71 -1.59 -20.93
CA HIS A 144 -7.14 -2.98 -20.78
C HIS A 144 -8.21 -3.38 -21.81
N LYS A 145 -9.16 -2.49 -22.10
CA LYS A 145 -10.14 -2.69 -23.19
C LYS A 145 -9.47 -2.82 -24.55
N ALA A 146 -8.42 -2.03 -24.82
CA ALA A 146 -7.66 -2.13 -26.08
C ALA A 146 -6.93 -3.48 -26.18
N ALA A 147 -6.29 -3.94 -25.10
CA ALA A 147 -5.65 -5.26 -25.05
C ALA A 147 -6.63 -6.40 -25.35
N LEU A 148 -7.82 -6.39 -24.72
CA LEU A 148 -8.86 -7.38 -24.98
C LEU A 148 -9.31 -7.37 -26.45
N ARG A 149 -9.53 -6.19 -27.03
CA ARG A 149 -9.94 -6.05 -28.44
C ARG A 149 -8.88 -6.59 -29.40
N ALA A 150 -7.61 -6.23 -29.18
CA ALA A 150 -6.49 -6.66 -30.00
C ALA A 150 -6.29 -8.19 -29.94
N PHE A 151 -6.40 -8.78 -28.76
CA PHE A 151 -6.33 -10.24 -28.59
C PHE A 151 -7.46 -10.98 -29.32
N VAL A 152 -8.70 -10.48 -29.21
CA VAL A 152 -9.85 -11.08 -29.91
C VAL A 152 -9.73 -10.92 -31.43
N ALA A 153 -9.23 -9.78 -31.91
CA ALA A 153 -9.05 -9.53 -33.34
C ALA A 153 -7.90 -10.33 -33.97
N GLY A 154 -6.88 -10.70 -33.18
CA GLY A 154 -5.75 -11.52 -33.60
C GLY A 154 -5.90 -13.02 -33.34
N ALA A 155 -7.03 -13.46 -32.78
CA ALA A 155 -7.34 -14.87 -32.61
C ALA A 155 -7.69 -15.48 -33.99
N PRO A 156 -7.07 -16.60 -34.38
CA PRO A 156 -7.31 -17.25 -35.68
C PRO A 156 -8.74 -17.78 -35.84
#